data_AF-A0A450VBC3-F1
#
_entry.id   AF-A0A450VBC3-F1
#
_cell.length_a   1.000
_cell.length_b   1.000
_cell.length_c   1.000
_cell.angle_alpha   90.00
_cell.angle_beta   90.00
_cell.angle_gamma   90.00
#
_symmetry.space_group_name_H-M   'P 1'
#
loop_
_entity.id
_entity.type
_entity.pdbx_description
1 polymer ?
#
loop_
_entity_poly.entity_id
_entity_poly.type
_entity_poly.pdbx_seq_one_letter_code
_entity_poly.pdbx_strand_id
1 'polypeptide(L)'
;GLGEECQVVAPSKTPRKPGDRIKTDRRDALILARQLRSGDLTTVWVPDAEQEAMRDLTRTRDDFKAQEHKARQQLNAFVLRHGDHWPSGKKRWTQAHYNWLESLTFEHPWLQIVLQEYIDAVKIASARVATITDQMMK
;
A
#
# COMPACT_ATOMS: atom_id res chain seq x y z
N GLY A 1 -10.35 -23.26 22.13
CA GLY A 1 -9.59 -24.40 21.61
C GLY A 1 -8.34 -24.57 22.44
N LEU A 2 -7.86 -25.79 22.63
CA LEU A 2 -6.59 -26.05 23.30
C LEU A 2 -5.48 -25.42 22.45
N GLY A 3 -4.95 -24.28 22.90
CA GLY A 3 -3.89 -23.57 22.19
C GLY A 3 -2.55 -24.21 22.52
N GLU A 4 -1.87 -24.74 21.50
CA GLU A 4 -0.49 -25.20 21.62
C GLU A 4 0.47 -24.03 21.37
N GLU A 5 1.63 -24.06 22.01
CA GLU A 5 2.69 -23.07 21.76
C GLU A 5 3.26 -23.27 20.35
N CYS A 6 3.13 -22.25 19.50
CA CYS A 6 3.57 -22.31 18.11
C CYS A 6 4.80 -21.42 17.89
N GLN A 7 5.83 -21.96 17.25
CA GLN A 7 7.01 -21.22 16.80
C GLN A 7 7.01 -21.08 15.28
N VAL A 8 7.15 -19.85 14.77
CA VAL A 8 7.29 -19.58 13.33
C VAL A 8 8.78 -19.54 12.97
N VAL A 9 9.18 -20.28 11.94
CA VAL A 9 10.58 -20.42 11.52
C VAL A 9 10.70 -20.19 10.02
N ALA A 10 11.73 -19.44 9.59
CA ALA A 10 12.00 -19.23 8.17
C ALA A 10 12.53 -20.52 7.51
N PRO A 11 11.94 -20.99 6.39
CA PRO A 11 12.41 -22.20 5.70
C PRO A 11 13.86 -22.15 5.21
N SER A 12 14.40 -20.95 5.03
CA SER A 12 15.80 -20.70 4.65
C SER A 12 16.79 -20.82 5.81
N LYS A 13 16.31 -20.72 7.05
CA LYS A 13 17.11 -20.88 8.28
C LYS A 13 17.02 -22.29 8.86
N THR A 14 16.13 -23.14 8.35
CA THR A 14 16.02 -24.53 8.75
C THR A 14 17.23 -25.33 8.23
N PRO A 15 18.05 -25.93 9.12
CA PRO A 15 19.21 -26.71 8.69
C PRO A 15 18.77 -27.87 7.79
N ARG A 16 19.41 -28.03 6.63
CA ARG A 16 19.20 -29.18 5.74
C ARG A 16 20.53 -29.76 5.31
N LYS A 17 20.61 -31.09 5.29
CA LYS A 17 21.80 -31.78 4.79
C LYS A 17 21.89 -31.64 3.27
N PRO A 18 23.04 -31.23 2.71
CA PRO A 18 23.25 -31.24 1.26
C PRO A 18 22.98 -32.63 0.68
N GLY A 19 22.22 -32.71 -0.41
CA GLY A 19 21.86 -33.96 -1.08
C GLY A 19 20.61 -34.67 -0.54
N ASP A 20 20.08 -34.27 0.61
CA ASP A 20 18.83 -34.82 1.15
C ASP A 20 17.62 -34.13 0.49
N ARG A 21 17.20 -34.66 -0.67
CA ARG A 21 16.15 -34.09 -1.54
C ARG A 21 14.82 -34.85 -1.49
N ILE A 22 14.73 -35.93 -0.71
CA ILE A 22 13.51 -36.74 -0.61
C ILE A 22 12.55 -36.07 0.37
N LYS A 23 11.61 -35.30 -0.17
CA LYS A 23 10.56 -34.64 0.60
C LYS A 23 9.40 -35.61 0.86
N THR A 24 9.08 -35.85 2.13
CA THR A 24 7.83 -36.49 2.57
C THR A 24 7.38 -35.84 3.86
N ASP A 25 6.07 -35.61 4.05
CA ASP A 25 5.55 -34.89 5.22
C ASP A 25 5.97 -35.54 6.54
N ARG A 26 6.01 -36.88 6.60
CA ARG A 26 6.48 -37.63 7.78
C ARG A 26 7.94 -37.35 8.11
N ARG A 27 8.84 -37.32 7.12
CA ARG A 27 10.27 -37.02 7.35
C ARG A 27 10.45 -35.58 7.77
N ASP A 28 9.79 -34.65 7.08
CA ASP A 28 9.90 -33.22 7.37
C ASP A 28 9.43 -32.92 8.80
N ALA A 29 8.30 -33.49 9.23
CA ALA A 29 7.79 -33.35 10.59
C ALA A 29 8.78 -33.89 11.64
N LEU A 30 9.38 -35.06 11.40
CA LEU A 30 10.38 -35.64 12.31
C LEU A 30 11.67 -34.81 12.40
N ILE A 31 12.11 -34.24 11.28
CA ILE A 31 13.30 -33.38 11.23
C ILE A 31 13.03 -32.09 12.01
N LEU A 32 11.90 -31.43 11.75
CA LEU A 32 11.49 -30.23 12.48
C LEU A 32 11.35 -30.48 13.98
N ALA A 33 10.73 -31.60 14.38
CA ALA A 33 10.61 -31.96 15.80
C ALA A 33 11.98 -32.18 16.47
N ARG A 34 12.93 -32.80 15.76
CA ARG A 34 14.30 -32.97 16.28
C ARG A 34 15.03 -31.64 16.42
N GLN A 35 14.91 -30.78 15.41
CA GLN A 35 15.54 -29.45 15.41
C GLN A 35 14.93 -28.51 16.46
N LEU A 36 13.62 -28.59 16.67
CA LEU A 36 12.93 -27.89 17.75
C LEU A 36 13.48 -28.34 19.11
N ARG A 37 13.58 -29.66 19.31
CA ARG A 37 14.10 -30.23 20.57
C ARG A 37 15.57 -29.87 20.82
N SER A 38 16.41 -29.79 19.79
CA SER A 38 17.82 -29.41 19.92
C SER A 38 18.06 -27.90 20.02
N GLY A 39 17.04 -27.07 19.77
CA GLY A 39 17.19 -25.61 19.71
C GLY A 39 17.84 -25.12 18.41
N ASP A 40 17.91 -25.96 17.37
CA ASP A 40 18.52 -25.61 16.08
C ASP A 40 17.61 -24.74 15.19
N LEU A 41 16.35 -24.51 15.61
CA LEU A 41 15.41 -23.64 14.89
C LEU A 41 15.56 -22.19 15.36
N THR A 42 15.84 -21.29 14.43
CA THR A 42 15.78 -19.84 14.68
C THR A 42 14.38 -19.32 14.41
N THR A 43 13.65 -18.97 15.47
CA THR A 43 12.33 -18.35 15.33
C THR A 43 12.43 -17.00 14.62
N VAL A 44 11.45 -16.71 13.77
CA VAL A 44 11.26 -15.36 13.25
C VAL A 44 10.37 -14.58 14.20
N TRP A 45 10.63 -13.29 14.29
CA TRP A 45 9.73 -12.39 15.01
C TRP A 45 8.38 -12.35 14.29
N VAL A 46 7.32 -12.57 15.06
CA VAL A 46 5.93 -12.47 14.62
C VAL A 46 5.31 -11.32 15.40
N PRO A 47 4.71 -10.34 14.73
CA PRO A 47 4.02 -9.27 15.43
C PRO A 47 2.84 -9.81 16.23
N ASP A 48 2.62 -9.20 17.40
CA ASP A 48 1.41 -9.44 18.17
C ASP A 48 0.18 -8.78 17.53
N ALA A 49 -0.99 -8.98 18.14
CA ALA A 49 -2.26 -8.48 17.62
C ALA A 49 -2.30 -6.94 17.54
N GLU A 50 -1.66 -6.25 18.48
CA GLU A 50 -1.62 -4.79 18.49
C GLU A 50 -0.73 -4.25 17.37
N GLN A 51 0.44 -4.86 17.17
CA GLN A 51 1.36 -4.51 16.10
C GLN A 51 0.80 -4.82 14.72
N GLU A 52 0.06 -5.92 14.57
CA GLU A 52 -0.63 -6.23 13.32
C GLU A 52 -1.77 -5.26 13.03
N ALA A 53 -2.52 -4.82 14.05
CA ALA A 53 -3.51 -3.75 13.92
C ALA A 53 -2.86 -2.41 13.51
N MET A 54 -1.71 -2.06 14.07
CA MET A 54 -0.94 -0.86 13.69
C MET A 54 -0.55 -0.88 12.20
N ARG A 55 -0.27 -2.06 11.63
CA ARG A 55 0.05 -2.18 10.19
C ARG A 55 -1.13 -1.85 9.29
N ASP A 56 -2.36 -2.03 9.74
CA ASP A 56 -3.53 -1.65 8.96
C ASP A 56 -3.61 -0.13 8.73
N LEU A 57 -2.99 0.70 9.59
CA LEU A 57 -2.85 2.13 9.31
C LEU A 57 -1.99 2.37 8.06
N THR A 58 -0.89 1.64 7.91
CA THR A 58 -0.01 1.73 6.73
C THR A 58 -0.73 1.22 5.49
N ARG A 59 -1.43 0.08 5.58
CA ARG A 59 -2.22 -0.47 4.47
C ARG A 59 -3.31 0.51 4.02
N THR A 60 -4.03 1.09 4.98
CA THR A 60 -5.07 2.11 4.71
C THR A 60 -4.49 3.34 4.03
N ARG A 61 -3.31 3.81 4.48
CA ARG A 61 -2.61 4.92 3.81
C ARG A 61 -2.28 4.56 2.36
N ASP A 62 -1.79 3.36 2.11
CA ASP A 62 -1.43 2.92 0.76
C ASP A 62 -2.67 2.81 -0.15
N ASP A 63 -3.81 2.34 0.37
CA ASP A 63 -5.09 2.35 -0.36
C ASP A 63 -5.52 3.78 -0.72
N PHE A 64 -5.42 4.73 0.21
CA PHE A 64 -5.75 6.13 -0.07
C PHE A 64 -4.76 6.78 -1.05
N LYS A 65 -3.47 6.43 -1.01
CA LYS A 65 -2.48 6.85 -2.00
C LYS A 65 -2.84 6.32 -3.40
N ALA A 66 -3.30 5.08 -3.51
CA ALA A 66 -3.76 4.51 -4.77
C ALA A 66 -5.01 5.25 -5.31
N GLN A 67 -5.97 5.57 -4.42
CA GLN A 67 -7.14 6.38 -4.78
C GLN A 67 -6.76 7.78 -5.25
N GLU A 68 -5.87 8.46 -4.53
CA GLU A 68 -5.34 9.78 -4.90
C GLU A 68 -4.67 9.74 -6.28
N HIS A 69 -3.84 8.73 -6.54
CA HIS A 69 -3.18 8.56 -7.82
C HIS A 69 -4.20 8.37 -8.96
N LYS A 70 -5.22 7.53 -8.75
CA LYS A 70 -6.27 7.29 -9.74
C LYS A 70 -7.08 8.56 -10.05
N ALA A 71 -7.51 9.30 -9.03
CA ALA A 71 -8.23 10.56 -9.21
C ALA A 71 -7.40 11.58 -10.02
N ARG A 72 -6.11 11.69 -9.70
CA ARG A 72 -5.15 12.54 -10.41
C ARG A 72 -4.99 12.17 -11.88
N GLN A 73 -4.92 10.87 -12.18
CA GLN A 73 -4.85 10.38 -13.56
C GLN A 73 -6.13 10.68 -14.34
N GLN A 74 -7.30 10.51 -13.72
CA GLN A 74 -8.59 10.82 -14.35
C GLN A 74 -8.73 12.30 -14.67
N LEU A 75 -8.36 13.19 -13.74
CA LEU A 75 -8.35 14.63 -13.97
C LEU A 75 -7.40 15.00 -15.13
N ASN A 76 -6.17 14.46 -15.12
CA ASN A 76 -5.22 14.71 -16.21
C ASN A 76 -5.72 14.21 -17.57
N ALA A 77 -6.36 13.04 -17.60
CA ALA A 77 -6.95 12.49 -18.83
C ALA A 77 -8.12 13.36 -19.33
N PHE A 78 -8.92 13.91 -18.41
CA PHE A 78 -10.02 14.83 -18.73
C PHE A 78 -9.51 16.15 -19.34
N VAL A 79 -8.51 16.80 -18.75
CA VAL A 79 -7.98 18.04 -19.36
C VAL A 79 -7.28 17.74 -20.70
N LEU A 80 -6.55 16.62 -20.78
CA LEU A 80 -5.83 16.23 -21.98
C LEU A 80 -6.76 15.96 -23.18
N ARG A 81 -7.90 15.29 -22.96
CA ARG A 81 -8.88 15.04 -24.05
C ARG A 81 -9.56 16.31 -24.55
N HIS A 82 -9.46 17.42 -23.82
CA HIS A 82 -9.95 18.74 -24.22
C HIS A 82 -8.83 19.67 -24.74
N GLY A 83 -7.61 19.14 -24.90
CA GLY A 83 -6.47 19.86 -25.48
C GLY A 83 -5.59 20.59 -24.46
N ASP A 84 -5.95 20.56 -23.18
CA ASP A 84 -5.21 21.23 -22.12
C ASP A 84 -4.17 20.33 -21.48
N HIS A 85 -2.96 20.86 -21.26
CA HIS A 85 -1.93 20.14 -20.53
C HIS A 85 -1.07 21.07 -19.68
N TRP A 86 -0.67 20.57 -18.51
CA TRP A 86 0.31 21.27 -17.69
C TRP A 86 1.67 21.34 -18.40
N PRO A 87 2.40 22.48 -18.35
CA PRO A 87 3.69 22.60 -19.01
C PRO A 87 4.70 21.56 -18.53
N SER A 88 5.49 21.04 -19.48
CA SER A 88 6.58 20.12 -19.18
C SER A 88 7.61 20.77 -18.26
N GLY A 89 8.24 19.97 -17.40
CA GLY A 89 9.26 20.43 -16.44
C GLY A 89 8.72 21.18 -15.22
N LYS A 90 7.41 21.50 -15.15
CA LYS A 90 6.79 22.10 -13.95
C LYS A 90 6.21 21.05 -13.02
N LYS A 91 6.35 21.25 -11.70
CA LYS A 91 5.76 20.38 -10.68
C LYS A 91 4.23 20.45 -10.73
N ARG A 92 3.56 19.29 -10.64
CA ARG A 92 2.10 19.18 -10.49
C ARG A 92 1.70 19.11 -9.02
N TRP A 93 0.40 19.26 -8.76
CA TRP A 93 -0.23 19.15 -7.43
C TRP A 93 0.26 20.20 -6.42
N THR A 94 0.72 21.34 -6.93
CA THR A 94 1.03 22.55 -6.17
C THR A 94 -0.13 23.54 -6.28
N GLN A 95 -0.14 24.59 -5.46
CA GLN A 95 -1.14 25.65 -5.58
C GLN A 95 -1.17 26.26 -7.00
N ALA A 96 -0.01 26.45 -7.63
CA ALA A 96 0.08 26.96 -9.00
C ALA A 96 -0.59 26.02 -10.03
N HIS A 97 -0.49 24.70 -9.83
CA HIS A 97 -1.17 23.73 -10.68
C HIS A 97 -2.69 23.77 -10.49
N TYR A 98 -3.18 23.90 -9.25
CA TYR A 98 -4.61 24.03 -8.97
C TYR A 98 -5.19 25.33 -9.53
N ASN A 99 -4.49 26.46 -9.35
CA ASN A 99 -4.91 27.73 -9.93
C ASN A 99 -5.02 27.65 -11.46
N TRP A 100 -4.12 26.91 -12.12
CA TRP A 100 -4.21 26.68 -13.56
C TRP A 100 -5.40 25.80 -13.93
N LEU A 101 -5.62 24.68 -13.23
CA LEU A 101 -6.78 23.82 -13.44
C LEU A 101 -8.08 24.63 -13.30
N GLU A 102 -8.21 25.44 -12.25
CA GLU A 102 -9.39 26.28 -11.99
C GLU A 102 -9.53 27.44 -12.98
N SER A 103 -8.46 27.82 -13.71
CA SER A 103 -8.48 28.84 -14.76
C SER A 103 -8.93 28.32 -16.12
N LEU A 104 -9.02 26.99 -16.30
CA LEU A 104 -9.47 26.40 -17.56
C LEU A 104 -10.93 26.77 -17.80
N THR A 105 -11.25 27.09 -19.05
CA THR A 105 -12.60 27.40 -19.49
C THR A 105 -12.95 26.51 -20.67
N PHE A 106 -14.21 26.09 -20.73
CA PHE A 106 -14.71 25.22 -21.79
C PHE A 106 -15.91 25.86 -22.48
N GLU A 107 -16.12 25.51 -23.74
CA GLU A 107 -17.27 25.99 -24.54
C GLU A 107 -18.61 25.60 -23.90
N HIS A 108 -18.69 24.40 -23.31
CA HIS A 108 -19.92 23.92 -22.68
C HIS A 108 -19.83 23.99 -21.14
N PRO A 109 -20.85 24.59 -20.47
CA PRO A 109 -20.84 24.74 -19.01
C PRO A 109 -20.84 23.41 -18.26
N TRP A 110 -21.36 22.34 -18.86
CA TRP A 110 -21.33 20.99 -18.30
C TRP A 110 -19.89 20.49 -18.05
N LEU A 111 -18.94 20.89 -18.90
CA LEU A 111 -17.54 20.50 -18.75
C LEU A 111 -16.89 21.22 -17.57
N GLN A 112 -17.33 22.43 -17.23
CA GLN A 112 -16.88 23.13 -16.03
C GLN A 112 -17.28 22.39 -14.75
N ILE A 113 -18.51 21.87 -14.72
CA ILE A 113 -19.00 21.05 -13.60
C ILE A 113 -18.14 19.78 -13.48
N VAL A 114 -17.90 19.09 -14.60
CA VAL A 114 -17.07 17.87 -14.61
C VAL A 114 -15.64 18.14 -14.15
N LEU A 115 -15.03 19.25 -14.59
CA LEU A 115 -13.70 19.66 -14.14
C LEU A 115 -13.68 19.86 -12.62
N GLN A 116 -14.66 20.58 -12.09
CA GLN A 116 -14.76 20.86 -10.66
C GLN A 116 -14.88 19.57 -9.84
N GLU A 117 -15.74 18.63 -10.27
CA GLU A 117 -15.88 17.32 -9.62
C GLU A 117 -14.56 16.52 -9.61
N TYR A 118 -13.80 16.54 -10.70
CA TYR A 118 -12.48 15.89 -10.72
C TYR A 118 -11.46 16.58 -9.81
N ILE A 119 -11.45 17.91 -9.74
CA ILE A 119 -10.59 18.67 -8.83
C ILE A 119 -10.93 18.31 -7.39
N ASP A 120 -12.21 18.29 -7.03
CA ASP A 120 -12.68 17.99 -5.69
C ASP A 120 -12.41 16.53 -5.30
N ALA A 121 -12.57 15.59 -6.23
CA ALA A 121 -12.18 14.20 -6.01
C ALA A 121 -10.69 14.05 -5.65
N VAL A 122 -9.81 14.81 -6.32
CA VAL A 122 -8.37 14.83 -5.98
C VAL A 122 -8.16 15.46 -4.59
N LYS A 123 -8.81 16.60 -4.30
CA LYS A 123 -8.68 17.29 -3.00
C LYS A 123 -9.14 16.39 -1.85
N ILE A 124 -10.27 15.69 -1.99
CA ILE A 124 -10.80 14.73 -1.01
C ILE A 124 -9.82 13.57 -0.80
N ALA A 125 -9.31 12.97 -1.88
CA ALA A 125 -8.37 11.86 -1.77
C ALA A 125 -7.05 12.28 -1.11
N SER A 126 -6.51 13.45 -1.48
CA SER A 126 -5.32 14.03 -0.83
C SER A 126 -5.57 14.33 0.66
N ALA A 127 -6.75 14.82 1.03
CA ALA A 127 -7.11 15.07 2.42
C ALA A 127 -7.16 13.78 3.23
N ARG A 128 -7.74 12.69 2.69
CA ARG A 128 -7.76 11.37 3.36
C ARG A 128 -6.37 10.83 3.64
N VAL A 129 -5.45 10.97 2.68
CA VAL A 129 -4.03 10.61 2.86
C VAL A 129 -3.41 11.44 3.98
N ALA A 130 -3.63 12.75 4.00
CA ALA A 130 -3.11 13.63 5.06
C ALA A 130 -3.67 13.24 6.43
N THR A 131 -4.98 12.99 6.54
CA THR A 131 -5.63 12.59 7.80
C THR A 131 -5.04 11.30 8.35
N ILE A 132 -4.94 10.23 7.56
CA ILE A 132 -4.38 8.97 8.07
C ILE A 132 -2.89 9.12 8.40
N THR A 133 -2.15 9.93 7.65
CA THR A 133 -0.73 10.19 7.93
C THR A 133 -0.53 10.93 9.25
N ASP A 134 -1.40 11.91 9.57
CA ASP A 134 -1.41 12.60 10.86
C ASP A 134 -1.73 11.64 12.01
N GLN A 135 -2.70 10.74 11.83
CA GLN A 135 -3.03 9.72 12.84
C GLN A 135 -1.89 8.73 13.08
N MET A 136 -1.07 8.43 12.07
CA MET A 136 0.12 7.57 12.22
C MET A 136 1.27 8.25 12.97
N MET A 137 1.26 9.58 13.12
CA MET A 137 2.31 10.35 13.81
C MET A 137 1.98 10.70 15.27
N LYS A 138 0.75 10.40 15.72
CA LYS A 138 0.30 10.57 17.10
C LYS A 138 0.67 9.35 17.93
#